data_AF-A0A8J4RNQ1-F1
#
_entry.id   AF-A0A8J4RNQ1-F1
#
_cell.length_a   1.000
_cell.length_b   1.000
_cell.length_c   1.000
_cell.angle_alpha   90.00
_cell.angle_beta   90.00
_cell.angle_gamma   90.00
#
_symmetry.space_group_name_H-M   'P 1'
#
loop_
_entity.id
_entity.type
_entity.pdbx_description
1 polymer ?
#
loop_
_entity_poly.entity_id
_entity_poly.type
_entity_poly.pdbx_seq_one_letter_code
_entity_poly.pdbx_strand_id
1 'polypeptide(L)'
;MWHEARRSERKVHDMMDAARKRAQRRAVFLAKRRGDPQQSIQAVGSRSRMYRDDALYQATQDQQGLIPWNGKQDILIDRFDGRALLDFIRDSGSRHFRVQEKSEEEEELEEFVNFERYRDLIKHRRRGCRY
;
A
#
# COMPACT_ATOMS: atom_id res chain seq x y z
N MET A 1 -41.20 46.23 2.75
CA MET A 1 -40.45 46.04 1.49
C MET A 1 -38.96 46.41 1.59
N TRP A 2 -38.55 47.65 1.90
CA TRP A 2 -37.12 48.03 1.89
C TRP A 2 -36.25 47.33 2.96
N HIS A 3 -36.77 47.14 4.18
CA HIS A 3 -36.04 46.44 5.24
C HIS A 3 -35.80 44.95 4.95
N GLU A 4 -36.72 44.29 4.26
CA GLU A 4 -36.57 42.89 3.85
C GLU A 4 -35.54 42.75 2.73
N ALA A 5 -35.58 43.66 1.75
CA ALA A 5 -34.56 43.73 0.70
C ALA A 5 -33.15 43.95 1.28
N ARG A 6 -32.99 44.80 2.30
CA ARG A 6 -31.70 44.97 3.00
C ARG A 6 -31.26 43.76 3.80
N ARG A 7 -32.20 43.01 4.40
CA ARG A 7 -31.86 41.76 5.11
C ARG A 7 -31.42 40.68 4.14
N SER A 8 -32.11 40.52 3.00
CA SER A 8 -31.71 39.54 1.99
C SER A 8 -30.36 39.89 1.37
N GLU A 9 -30.12 41.16 1.08
CA GLU A 9 -28.84 41.67 0.57
C GLU A 9 -27.69 41.39 1.56
N ARG A 10 -27.85 41.72 2.85
CA ARG A 10 -26.84 41.40 3.88
C ARG A 10 -26.55 39.90 3.95
N LYS A 11 -27.59 39.07 3.94
CA LYS A 11 -27.45 37.61 3.97
C LYS A 11 -26.65 37.09 2.77
N VAL A 12 -26.88 37.62 1.57
CA VAL A 12 -26.12 37.24 0.37
C VAL A 12 -24.65 37.62 0.49
N HIS A 13 -24.35 38.83 0.98
CA HIS A 13 -22.98 39.27 1.23
C HIS A 13 -22.27 38.39 2.26
N ASP A 14 -22.93 38.09 3.38
CA ASP A 14 -22.39 37.19 4.41
C ASP A 14 -22.10 35.79 3.86
N MET A 15 -23.00 35.25 3.03
CA MET A 15 -22.79 33.97 2.35
C MET A 15 -21.60 34.01 1.38
N MET A 16 -21.46 35.09 0.62
CA MET A 16 -20.32 35.29 -0.29
C MET A 16 -19.00 35.39 0.46
N ASP A 17 -18.95 36.15 1.55
CA ASP A 17 -17.74 36.29 2.36
C ASP A 17 -17.39 34.98 3.09
N ALA A 18 -18.39 34.25 3.58
CA ALA A 18 -18.19 32.92 4.14
C ALA A 18 -17.66 31.95 3.08
N ALA A 19 -18.19 31.98 1.86
CA ALA A 19 -17.73 31.18 0.73
C ALA A 19 -16.29 31.53 0.34
N ARG A 20 -15.95 32.82 0.26
CA ARG A 20 -14.60 33.31 -0.03
C ARG A 20 -13.60 32.85 1.04
N LYS A 21 -13.90 33.04 2.33
CA LYS A 21 -13.07 32.57 3.44
C LYS A 21 -12.92 31.04 3.43
N ARG A 22 -13.97 30.31 3.09
CA ARG A 22 -13.92 28.83 2.93
C ARG A 22 -13.01 28.42 1.78
N ALA A 23 -13.12 29.08 0.62
CA ALA A 23 -12.27 28.83 -0.54
C ALA A 23 -10.79 29.10 -0.21
N GLN A 24 -10.48 30.20 0.47
CA GLN A 24 -9.12 30.52 0.92
C GLN A 24 -8.55 29.45 1.87
N ARG A 25 -9.33 29.02 2.88
CA ARG A 25 -8.91 27.93 3.78
C ARG A 25 -8.62 26.63 3.03
N ARG A 26 -9.48 26.27 2.06
CA ARG A 26 -9.28 25.08 1.22
C ARG A 26 -8.03 25.20 0.35
N ALA A 27 -7.78 26.36 -0.24
CA ALA A 27 -6.58 26.62 -1.03
C ALA A 27 -5.31 26.45 -0.18
N VAL A 28 -5.28 27.03 1.02
CA VAL A 28 -4.15 26.88 1.96
C VAL A 28 -3.97 25.42 2.41
N PHE A 29 -5.06 24.71 2.73
CA PHE A 29 -5.00 23.30 3.10
C PHE A 29 -4.42 22.42 1.97
N LEU A 30 -4.90 22.61 0.74
CA LEU A 30 -4.41 21.86 -0.42
C LEU A 30 -2.96 22.21 -0.76
N ALA A 31 -2.56 23.48 -0.62
CA ALA A 31 -1.17 23.90 -0.81
C ALA A 31 -0.23 23.24 0.21
N LYS A 32 -0.62 23.15 1.50
CA LYS A 32 0.13 22.40 2.52
C LYS A 32 0.26 20.91 2.18
N ARG A 33 -0.80 20.30 1.63
CA ARG A 33 -0.81 18.90 1.20
C ARG A 33 0.03 18.61 -0.06
N ARG A 34 0.38 19.62 -0.86
CA ARG A 34 1.28 19.49 -2.01
C ARG A 34 2.76 19.50 -1.62
N GLY A 35 3.07 19.71 -0.33
CA GLY A 35 4.42 19.62 0.22
C GLY A 35 4.87 18.18 0.50
N ASP A 36 5.71 17.99 1.52
CA ASP A 36 6.30 16.70 1.89
C ASP A 36 5.21 15.66 2.25
N PRO A 37 5.12 14.53 1.53
CA PRO A 37 4.17 13.45 1.81
C PRO A 37 4.19 12.97 3.27
N GLN A 38 5.33 13.08 3.96
CA GLN A 38 5.47 12.69 5.37
C GLN A 38 4.62 13.54 6.31
N GLN A 39 4.28 14.79 5.95
CA GLN A 39 3.41 15.65 6.76
C GLN A 39 1.96 15.17 6.81
N SER A 40 1.57 14.24 5.94
CA SER A 40 0.24 13.64 5.90
C SER A 40 0.15 12.28 6.60
N ILE A 41 1.28 11.72 7.04
CA ILE A 41 1.32 10.44 7.74
C ILE A 41 0.75 10.64 9.14
N GLN A 42 -0.36 9.95 9.43
CA GLN A 42 -0.93 9.87 10.76
C GLN A 42 -0.73 8.46 11.29
N ALA A 43 0.01 8.33 12.38
CA ALA A 43 0.06 7.08 13.15
C ALA A 43 -1.09 7.10 14.16
N VAL A 44 -2.04 6.18 13.97
CA VAL A 44 -3.16 5.97 14.90
C VAL A 44 -2.99 4.60 15.52
N GLY A 45 -3.06 4.51 16.86
CA GLY A 45 -2.91 3.27 17.60
C GLY A 45 -4.09 3.04 18.53
N SER A 46 -4.48 1.78 18.71
CA SER A 46 -5.43 1.35 19.73
C SER A 46 -4.70 0.54 20.79
N ARG A 47 -5.14 0.63 22.06
CA ARG A 47 -4.58 -0.20 23.14
C ARG A 47 -4.97 -1.66 22.90
N SER A 48 -4.03 -2.47 22.43
CA SER A 48 -4.17 -3.92 22.37
C SER A 48 -3.56 -4.54 23.63
N ARG A 49 -4.29 -5.47 24.26
CA ARG A 49 -3.70 -6.31 25.33
C ARG A 49 -2.91 -7.41 24.64
N MET A 50 -1.59 -7.42 24.84
CA MET A 50 -0.74 -8.49 24.36
C MET A 50 -0.85 -9.66 25.34
N TYR A 51 -1.37 -10.79 24.87
CA TYR A 51 -1.33 -12.04 25.60
C TYR A 51 -0.12 -12.82 25.10
N ARG A 52 0.74 -13.23 26.03
CA ARG A 52 1.84 -14.13 25.74
C ARG A 52 1.31 -15.55 25.82
N ASP A 53 1.39 -16.27 24.71
CA ASP A 53 1.06 -17.69 24.66
C ASP A 53 2.36 -18.47 24.45
N ASP A 54 2.92 -18.95 25.56
CA ASP A 54 4.15 -19.75 25.55
C ASP A 54 3.95 -21.09 24.83
N ALA A 55 2.74 -21.67 24.88
CA ALA A 55 2.45 -22.91 24.19
C ALA A 55 2.46 -22.70 22.67
N LEU A 56 1.84 -21.63 22.18
CA LEU A 56 1.89 -21.25 20.78
C LEU A 56 3.32 -20.93 20.34
N TYR A 57 4.10 -20.24 21.18
CA TYR A 57 5.51 -19.97 20.90
C TYR A 57 6.31 -21.27 20.75
N GLN A 58 6.20 -22.20 21.71
CA GLN A 58 6.90 -23.48 21.65
C GLN A 58 6.45 -24.32 20.46
N ALA A 59 5.14 -24.40 20.17
CA ALA A 59 4.63 -25.08 18.98
C ALA A 59 5.21 -24.50 17.68
N THR A 60 5.46 -23.19 17.64
CA THR A 60 6.12 -22.52 16.52
C THR A 60 7.61 -22.88 16.43
N GLN A 61 8.32 -22.91 17.57
CA GLN A 61 9.73 -23.33 17.63
C GLN A 61 9.91 -24.78 17.20
N ASP A 62 9.01 -25.65 17.63
CA ASP A 62 8.96 -27.08 17.28
C ASP A 62 8.44 -27.33 15.86
N GLN A 63 8.08 -26.28 15.12
CA GLN A 63 7.54 -26.37 13.75
C GLN A 63 6.28 -27.25 13.62
N GLN A 64 5.49 -27.40 14.69
CA GLN A 64 4.30 -28.27 14.71
C GLN A 64 3.20 -27.83 13.72
N GLY A 65 3.22 -26.57 13.31
CA GLY A 65 2.32 -26.02 12.30
C GLY A 65 2.70 -26.37 10.86
N LEU A 66 3.86 -26.97 10.62
CA LEU A 66 4.38 -27.23 9.29
C LEU A 66 4.19 -28.68 8.87
N ILE A 67 3.90 -28.90 7.59
CA ILE A 67 3.77 -30.23 6.98
C ILE A 67 4.66 -30.35 5.74
N PRO A 68 5.12 -31.57 5.39
CA PRO A 68 5.88 -31.80 4.15
C PRO A 68 5.06 -31.46 2.90
N TRP A 69 5.69 -30.76 1.96
CA TRP A 69 5.07 -30.34 0.72
C TRP A 69 5.14 -31.45 -0.34
N ASN A 70 4.00 -31.99 -0.76
CA ASN A 70 3.93 -33.01 -1.82
C ASN A 70 4.92 -34.19 -1.62
N GLY A 71 5.07 -34.67 -0.38
CA GLY A 71 5.99 -35.77 -0.04
C GLY A 71 7.48 -35.40 0.00
N LYS A 72 7.84 -34.14 -0.26
CA LYS A 72 9.20 -33.60 -0.10
C LYS A 72 9.43 -33.21 1.35
N GLN A 73 10.29 -33.95 2.06
CA GLN A 73 10.55 -33.75 3.50
C GLN A 73 11.38 -32.50 3.79
N ASP A 74 12.14 -32.02 2.82
CA ASP A 74 12.99 -30.83 2.89
C ASP A 74 12.21 -29.53 2.67
N ILE A 75 11.00 -29.61 2.10
CA ILE A 75 10.16 -28.44 1.82
C ILE A 75 8.94 -28.51 2.71
N LEU A 76 8.89 -27.62 3.69
CA LEU A 76 7.78 -27.51 4.63
C LEU A 76 6.84 -26.35 4.25
N ILE A 77 5.55 -26.55 4.43
CA ILE A 77 4.51 -25.52 4.28
C ILE A 77 3.63 -25.44 5.52
N ASP A 78 2.96 -24.31 5.73
CA ASP A 78 1.96 -24.20 6.79
C ASP A 78 0.81 -25.19 6.56
N ARG A 79 0.35 -25.85 7.62
CA ARG A 79 -0.76 -26.81 7.58
C ARG A 79 -2.08 -26.20 7.09
N PHE A 80 -2.24 -24.89 7.20
CA PHE A 80 -3.38 -24.11 6.70
C PHE A 80 -3.06 -23.34 5.41
N ASP A 81 -1.90 -23.60 4.80
CA ASP A 81 -1.55 -23.03 3.50
C ASP A 81 -2.55 -23.55 2.43
N GLY A 82 -3.21 -22.62 1.75
CA GLY A 82 -4.23 -22.97 0.75
C GLY A 82 -3.70 -23.82 -0.41
N ARG A 83 -2.38 -23.86 -0.65
CA ARG A 83 -1.79 -24.73 -1.67
C ARG A 83 -1.93 -26.21 -1.31
N ALA A 84 -2.04 -26.56 -0.02
CA ALA A 84 -2.28 -27.94 0.44
C ALA A 84 -3.65 -28.50 0.01
N LEU A 85 -4.57 -27.62 -0.40
CA LEU A 85 -5.90 -28.00 -0.89
C LEU A 85 -5.94 -28.31 -2.40
N LEU A 86 -4.82 -28.15 -3.11
CA LEU A 86 -4.76 -28.38 -4.54
C LEU A 86 -4.49 -29.86 -4.83
N ASP A 87 -5.38 -30.51 -5.57
CA ASP A 87 -5.20 -31.91 -6.02
C ASP A 87 -3.97 -32.07 -6.94
N PHE A 88 -3.64 -31.01 -7.68
CA PHE A 88 -2.53 -30.99 -8.61
C PHE A 88 -1.85 -29.62 -8.58
N ILE A 89 -0.58 -29.61 -8.22
CA ILE A 89 0.29 -28.45 -8.40
C ILE A 89 1.10 -28.67 -9.67
N ARG A 90 0.91 -27.79 -10.66
CA ARG A 90 1.74 -27.75 -11.85
C ARG A 90 3.19 -27.53 -11.44
N ASP A 91 4.06 -28.49 -11.73
CA ASP A 91 5.49 -28.31 -11.55
C ASP A 91 5.96 -27.14 -12.41
N SER A 92 6.62 -26.17 -11.78
CA SER A 92 7.23 -25.04 -12.50
C SER A 92 8.25 -25.51 -13.53
N GLY A 93 8.85 -26.69 -13.35
CA GLY A 93 9.77 -27.31 -14.31
C GLY A 93 9.08 -27.97 -15.52
N SER A 94 7.80 -28.34 -15.42
CA SER A 94 7.05 -28.96 -16.52
C SER A 94 6.68 -27.96 -17.61
N ARG A 95 6.58 -26.68 -17.23
CA ARG A 95 6.77 -25.62 -18.21
C ARG A 95 8.28 -25.44 -18.29
N HIS A 96 8.88 -25.92 -19.39
CA HIS A 96 9.64 -24.94 -20.15
C HIS A 96 8.69 -23.76 -20.29
N PHE A 97 8.77 -22.79 -19.37
CA PHE A 97 8.48 -21.43 -19.72
C PHE A 97 9.43 -21.27 -20.89
N ARG A 98 8.92 -21.52 -22.11
CA ARG A 98 9.50 -20.88 -23.28
C ARG A 98 9.54 -19.46 -22.75
N VAL A 99 10.75 -18.99 -22.43
CA VAL A 99 11.00 -17.58 -22.35
C VAL A 99 10.43 -17.14 -23.68
N GLN A 100 9.21 -16.64 -23.63
CA GLN A 100 8.56 -16.16 -24.83
C GLN A 100 9.53 -15.09 -25.23
N GLU A 101 10.25 -15.33 -26.34
CA GLU A 101 11.22 -14.36 -26.82
C GLU A 101 10.44 -13.08 -26.91
N LYS A 102 10.79 -12.15 -26.01
CA LYS A 102 10.10 -10.89 -25.91
C LYS A 102 10.32 -10.23 -27.25
N SER A 103 9.27 -9.67 -27.83
CA SER A 103 9.52 -8.74 -28.93
C SER A 103 10.43 -7.62 -28.43
N GLU A 104 11.14 -6.96 -29.34
CA GLU A 104 11.94 -5.78 -29.02
C GLU A 104 11.09 -4.74 -28.25
N GLU A 105 9.81 -4.57 -28.64
CA GLU A 105 8.84 -3.72 -27.95
C GLU A 105 8.55 -4.16 -26.51
N GLU A 106 8.44 -5.47 -26.26
CA GLU A 106 8.21 -6.01 -24.91
C GLU A 106 9.45 -5.86 -24.03
N GLU A 107 10.65 -6.00 -24.59
CA GLU A 107 11.91 -5.79 -23.87
C GLU A 107 12.09 -4.30 -23.51
N GLU A 108 11.84 -3.38 -24.44
CA GLU A 108 11.84 -1.93 -24.17
C GLU A 108 10.83 -1.55 -23.09
N LEU A 109 9.61 -2.11 -23.14
CA LEU A 109 8.57 -1.86 -22.14
C LEU A 109 9.00 -2.38 -20.76
N GLU A 110 9.60 -3.56 -20.71
CA GLU A 110 10.12 -4.11 -19.47
C GLU A 110 11.24 -3.25 -18.89
N GLU A 111 12.17 -2.75 -19.69
CA GLU A 111 13.21 -1.83 -19.23
C GLU A 111 12.60 -0.56 -18.63
N PHE A 112 11.60 0.02 -19.29
CA PHE A 112 10.90 1.20 -18.79
C PHE A 112 10.19 0.93 -17.45
N VAL A 113 9.46 -0.19 -17.37
CA VAL A 113 8.77 -0.60 -16.13
C VAL A 113 9.76 -0.90 -15.02
N ASN A 114 10.90 -1.51 -15.35
CA ASN A 114 11.95 -1.85 -14.40
C ASN A 114 12.63 -0.58 -13.86
N PHE A 115 12.83 0.42 -14.70
CA PHE A 115 13.29 1.74 -14.26
C PHE A 115 12.29 2.36 -13.28
N GLU A 116 11.00 2.41 -13.60
CA GLU A 116 9.99 2.95 -12.68
C GLU A 116 9.90 2.15 -11.37
N ARG A 117 10.04 0.82 -11.42
CA ARG A 117 10.08 -0.05 -10.24
C ARG A 117 11.18 0.34 -9.25
N TYR A 118 12.36 0.71 -9.77
CA TYR A 118 13.52 1.07 -8.93
C TYR A 118 13.75 2.58 -8.80
N ARG A 119 12.92 3.41 -9.44
CA ARG A 119 13.09 4.86 -9.50
C ARG A 119 13.23 5.49 -8.11
N ASP A 120 12.39 5.10 -7.17
CA ASP A 120 12.43 5.68 -5.82
C ASP A 120 13.64 5.18 -5.03
N LEU A 121 14.03 3.91 -5.18
CA LEU A 121 15.29 3.38 -4.63
C LEU A 121 16.50 4.18 -5.13
N ILE A 122 16.56 4.47 -6.44
CA ILE A 122 17.62 5.28 -7.04
C ILE A 122 17.62 6.72 -6.48
N LYS A 123 16.45 7.36 -6.37
CA LYS A 123 16.33 8.71 -5.77
C LYS A 123 16.76 8.72 -4.30
N HIS A 124 16.38 7.71 -3.53
CA HIS A 124 16.76 7.59 -2.11
C HIS A 124 18.27 7.41 -1.96
N ARG A 125 18.89 6.55 -2.79
CA ARG A 125 20.34 6.39 -2.83
C ARG A 125 21.08 7.70 -3.17
N ARG A 126 20.58 8.47 -4.15
CA ARG A 126 21.14 9.80 -4.50
C ARG A 126 21.04 10.82 -3.37
N ARG A 127 20.02 10.70 -2.51
CA ARG A 127 19.85 11.56 -1.32
C ARG A 127 20.70 11.13 -0.13
N GLY A 128 21.52 10.08 -0.26
CA GLY A 128 22.37 9.56 0.81
C GLY A 128 21.61 8.72 1.85
N CYS A 129 20.34 8.38 1.61
CA CYS A 129 19.60 7.45 2.45
C CYS A 129 20.08 6.02 2.18
N ARG A 130 20.68 5.38 3.18
CA ARG A 130 20.99 3.95 3.17
C ARG A 130 19.81 3.21 3.84
N TYR A 131 19.32 2.15 3.19
CA TYR A 131 18.42 1.17 3.80
C TYR A 131 19.26 0.15 4.59
#